data_AF-A0A536S1F2-F1
#
_entry.id   AF-A0A536S1F2-F1
#
_cell.length_a   1.000
_cell.length_b   1.000
_cell.length_c   1.000
_cell.angle_alpha   90.00
_cell.angle_beta   90.00
_cell.angle_gamma   90.00
#
_symmetry.space_group_name_H-M   'P 1'
#
loop_
_entity.id
_entity.type
_entity.pdbx_description
1 polymer ?
#
loop_
_entity_poly.entity_id
_entity_poly.type
_entity_poly.pdbx_seq_one_letter_code
_entity_poly.pdbx_strand_id
1 'polypeptide(L)'
;MAYLVGLTATDGCLITGRRAINFKSGDGQLVEMYLRLLGRKNRVKSHPTANGGVAYFTQFHDSRLYEWFKSVGLIPRKSLTIGALSVPDGLFIALARGLLDGDGSIIHKNYRADTGVAAMTTTGNA
;
A
#
# COMPACT_ATOMS: atom_id res chain seq x y z
N MET A 1 -10.80 -0.51 12.25
CA MET A 1 -10.05 0.75 12.00
C MET A 1 -8.56 0.51 11.77
N ALA A 2 -7.84 -0.29 12.56
CA ALA A 2 -6.41 -0.58 12.33
C ALA A 2 -6.06 -1.09 10.91
N TYR A 3 -6.91 -1.90 10.30
CA TYR A 3 -6.78 -2.30 8.89
C TYR A 3 -6.75 -1.11 7.92
N LEU A 4 -7.65 -0.14 8.10
CA LEU A 4 -7.67 1.08 7.29
C LEU A 4 -6.45 1.96 7.55
N VAL A 5 -5.91 1.95 8.78
CA VAL A 5 -4.64 2.63 9.10
C VAL A 5 -3.50 2.01 8.29
N GLY A 6 -3.42 0.68 8.20
CA GLY A 6 -2.44 -0.02 7.36
C GLY A 6 -2.55 0.35 5.88
N LEU A 7 -3.76 0.24 5.31
CA LEU A 7 -4.00 0.64 3.91
C LEU A 7 -3.69 2.12 3.66
N THR A 8 -4.01 2.99 4.62
CA THR A 8 -3.74 4.42 4.48
C THR A 8 -2.25 4.71 4.61
N ALA A 9 -1.50 3.93 5.42
CA ALA A 9 -0.06 4.05 5.55
C ALA A 9 0.68 3.75 4.24
N THR A 10 0.21 2.76 3.48
CA THR A 10 0.81 2.35 2.20
C THR A 10 0.35 3.23 1.04
N ASP A 11 -0.95 3.33 0.80
CA ASP A 11 -1.48 3.90 -0.45
C ASP A 11 -2.34 5.15 -0.26
N GLY A 12 -2.62 5.54 0.99
CA GLY A 12 -3.47 6.68 1.33
C GLY A 12 -2.72 8.01 1.42
N CYS A 13 -3.03 8.99 0.59
CA CYS A 13 -2.45 10.33 0.67
C CYS A 13 -3.35 11.31 1.44
N LEU A 14 -2.81 11.90 2.51
CA LEU A 14 -3.42 13.04 3.20
C LEU A 14 -2.99 14.35 2.51
N ILE A 15 -3.95 15.01 1.85
CA ILE A 15 -3.69 16.24 1.08
C ILE A 15 -3.83 17.47 2.00
N THR A 16 -2.75 18.23 2.12
CA THR A 16 -2.67 19.47 2.91
C THR A 16 -3.56 20.58 2.31
N GLY A 17 -4.03 21.50 3.15
CA GLY A 17 -4.79 22.69 2.76
C GLY A 17 -6.29 22.44 2.55
N ARG A 18 -6.66 21.28 2.00
CA ARG A 18 -8.07 20.92 1.77
C ARG A 18 -8.62 19.89 2.76
N ARG A 19 -7.76 19.29 3.61
CA ARG A 19 -8.12 18.14 4.48
C ARG A 19 -8.80 17.03 3.68
N ALA A 20 -8.26 16.76 2.49
CA ALA A 20 -8.74 15.70 1.62
C ALA A 20 -7.93 14.42 1.85
N ILE A 21 -8.62 13.30 1.76
CA ILE A 21 -8.03 11.96 1.81
C ILE A 21 -8.16 11.41 0.40
N ASN A 22 -7.03 10.96 -0.15
CA ASN A 22 -6.96 10.25 -1.42
C ASN A 22 -6.49 8.82 -1.13
N PHE A 23 -7.15 7.83 -1.71
CA PHE A 23 -6.72 6.43 -1.65
C PHE A 23 -6.67 5.90 -3.07
N LYS A 24 -5.55 5.29 -3.46
CA LYS A 24 -5.27 4.80 -4.81
C LYS A 24 -4.82 3.34 -4.73
N SER A 25 -5.17 2.51 -5.70
CA SER A 25 -4.64 1.15 -5.85
C SER A 25 -4.68 0.71 -7.32
N GLY A 26 -3.86 -0.28 -7.67
CA GLY A 26 -4.02 -1.03 -8.93
C GLY A 26 -5.27 -1.94 -8.93
N ASP A 27 -5.83 -2.23 -7.76
CA ASP A 27 -7.04 -3.03 -7.58
C ASP A 27 -8.25 -2.14 -7.24
N GLY A 28 -9.23 -2.12 -8.15
CA GLY A 28 -10.47 -1.38 -7.96
C GLY A 28 -11.33 -1.89 -6.79
N GLN A 29 -11.32 -3.21 -6.54
CA GLN A 29 -12.08 -3.80 -5.43
C GLN A 29 -11.52 -3.37 -4.07
N LEU A 30 -10.20 -3.18 -3.98
CA LEU A 30 -9.55 -2.64 -2.78
C LEU A 30 -10.02 -1.22 -2.47
N VAL A 31 -10.18 -0.37 -3.50
CA VAL A 31 -10.71 1.00 -3.35
C VAL A 31 -12.19 0.99 -2.94
N GLU A 32 -13.00 0.08 -3.50
CA GLU A 32 -14.40 -0.08 -3.11
C GLU A 32 -14.54 -0.58 -1.67
N MET A 33 -13.73 -1.55 -1.26
CA MET A 33 -13.69 -2.05 0.11
C MET A 33 -13.29 -0.94 1.09
N TYR A 34 -12.26 -0.15 0.74
CA TYR A 34 -11.83 0.97 1.57
C TYR A 34 -12.98 1.95 1.85
N LEU A 35 -13.76 2.30 0.82
CA LEU A 35 -14.96 3.14 0.97
C LEU A 35 -16.05 2.46 1.80
N ARG A 36 -16.31 1.17 1.55
CA ARG A 36 -17.33 0.39 2.28
C ARG A 36 -17.02 0.34 3.78
N LEU A 37 -15.77 0.09 4.14
CA LEU A 37 -15.31 0.04 5.54
C LEU A 37 -15.39 1.40 6.24
N LEU A 38 -15.31 2.50 5.48
CA LEU A 38 -15.56 3.86 5.96
C LEU A 38 -17.04 4.26 5.94
N GLY A 39 -17.95 3.39 5.49
CA GLY A 39 -19.38 3.71 5.34
C GLY A 39 -19.66 4.74 4.26
N ARG A 40 -18.78 4.86 3.25
CA ARG A 40 -18.81 5.91 2.22
C ARG A 40 -19.35 5.38 0.89
N LYS A 41 -19.98 6.29 0.13
CA LYS A 41 -20.52 6.04 -1.22
C LYS A 41 -19.85 6.90 -2.30
N ASN A 42 -18.64 7.40 -2.03
CA ASN A 42 -17.90 8.21 -2.98
C ASN A 42 -17.61 7.41 -4.27
N ARG A 43 -17.56 8.08 -5.42
CA ARG A 43 -17.24 7.42 -6.69
C ARG A 43 -15.79 6.92 -6.71
N VAL A 44 -15.59 5.71 -7.22
CA VAL A 44 -14.27 5.20 -7.63
C VAL A 44 -13.97 5.71 -9.04
N LYS A 45 -12.82 6.34 -9.20
CA LYS A 45 -12.29 6.85 -10.47
C LYS A 45 -11.15 5.94 -10.92
N SER A 46 -10.83 5.95 -12.22
CA SER A 46 -9.68 5.25 -12.77
C SER A 46 -8.90 6.15 -13.74
N HIS A 47 -7.62 5.86 -13.92
CA HIS A 47 -6.78 6.46 -14.96
C HIS A 47 -5.74 5.45 -15.45
N PRO A 48 -5.34 5.51 -16.74
CA PRO A 48 -4.21 4.75 -17.23
C PRO A 48 -2.91 5.16 -16.52
N THR A 49 -2.02 4.19 -16.33
CA THR A 49 -0.67 4.40 -15.80
C THR A 49 0.34 4.44 -16.94
N ALA A 50 1.51 5.05 -16.70
CA ALA A 50 2.58 5.13 -17.69
C ALA A 50 3.08 3.75 -18.15
N ASN A 51 2.92 2.72 -17.31
CA ASN A 51 3.38 1.35 -17.57
C ASN A 51 2.28 0.48 -18.23
N GLY A 52 1.22 1.07 -18.77
CA GLY A 52 0.15 0.35 -19.47
C GLY A 52 -0.92 -0.30 -18.57
N GLY A 53 -0.80 -0.20 -17.25
CA GLY A 53 -1.83 -0.62 -16.29
C GLY A 53 -2.91 0.44 -16.05
N VAL A 54 -3.87 0.13 -15.19
CA VAL A 54 -4.91 1.07 -14.72
C VAL A 54 -4.78 1.26 -13.21
N ALA A 55 -4.88 2.50 -12.75
CA ALA A 55 -4.93 2.83 -11.33
C ALA A 55 -6.31 3.38 -10.96
N TYR A 56 -6.91 2.78 -9.95
CA TYR A 56 -8.18 3.16 -9.35
C TYR A 56 -7.94 4.05 -8.14
N PHE A 57 -8.82 5.01 -7.89
CA PHE A 57 -8.70 5.87 -6.73
C PHE A 57 -10.03 6.51 -6.33
N THR A 58 -10.08 6.95 -5.08
CA THR A 58 -11.13 7.82 -4.56
C THR A 58 -10.49 9.00 -3.84
N GLN A 59 -11.19 10.13 -3.84
CA GLN A 59 -10.79 11.31 -3.08
C GLN A 59 -12.02 11.98 -2.49
N PHE A 60 -11.95 12.31 -1.21
CA PHE A 60 -13.03 12.96 -0.49
C PHE A 60 -12.50 13.85 0.63
N HIS A 61 -13.34 14.78 1.09
CA HIS A 61 -13.05 15.65 2.21
C HIS A 61 -13.70 15.07 3.48
N ASP A 62 -12.91 14.96 4.55
CA ASP A 62 -13.38 14.56 5.87
C ASP A 62 -12.40 15.07 6.92
N SER A 63 -12.71 16.21 7.53
CA SER A 63 -11.83 16.82 8.53
C SER A 63 -11.65 15.94 9.76
N ARG A 64 -12.69 15.23 10.19
CA ARG A 64 -12.64 14.40 11.39
C ARG A 64 -11.77 13.17 11.17
N LEU A 65 -12.00 12.46 10.07
CA LEU A 65 -11.18 11.30 9.71
C LEU A 65 -9.73 11.70 9.43
N TYR A 66 -9.52 12.85 8.79
CA TYR A 66 -8.19 13.39 8.51
C TYR A 66 -7.39 13.67 9.79
N GLU A 67 -8.00 14.37 10.76
CA GLU A 67 -7.33 14.64 12.05
C GLU A 67 -7.18 13.36 12.88
N TRP A 68 -8.12 12.41 12.79
CA TRP A 68 -7.96 11.11 13.42
C TRP A 68 -6.77 10.33 12.85
N PHE A 69 -6.63 10.28 11.51
CA PHE A 69 -5.46 9.66 10.87
C PHE A 69 -4.16 10.30 11.34
N LYS A 70 -4.11 11.63 11.45
CA LYS A 70 -2.94 12.33 12.03
C LYS A 70 -2.66 11.91 13.46
N SER A 71 -3.69 11.78 14.31
CA SER A 71 -3.52 11.37 15.70
C SER A 71 -2.95 9.95 15.86
N VAL A 72 -3.15 9.06 14.89
CA VAL A 72 -2.56 7.71 14.88
C VAL A 72 -1.20 7.64 14.18
N GLY A 73 -0.63 8.78 13.76
CA GLY A 73 0.70 8.88 13.17
C GLY A 73 0.74 8.97 11.64
N LEU A 74 -0.41 9.01 10.95
CA LEU A 74 -0.46 9.19 9.50
C LEU A 74 -0.44 10.68 9.15
N ILE A 75 0.66 11.14 8.57
CA ILE A 75 0.87 12.55 8.25
C ILE A 75 1.04 12.80 6.74
N PRO A 76 0.78 14.02 6.24
CA PRO A 76 1.06 14.37 4.86
C PRO A 76 2.54 14.15 4.49
N ARG A 77 2.80 13.82 3.22
CA ARG A 77 4.13 13.42 2.72
C ARG A 77 4.73 12.22 3.48
N LYS A 78 3.86 11.29 3.91
CA LYS A 78 4.19 10.10 4.70
C LYS A 78 5.42 9.32 4.23
N SER A 79 5.66 9.17 2.93
CA SER A 79 6.85 8.44 2.43
C SER A 79 8.18 9.04 2.89
N LEU A 80 8.19 10.29 3.35
CA LEU A 80 9.37 11.00 3.85
C LEU A 80 9.37 11.18 5.38
N THR A 81 8.25 10.91 6.04
CA THR A 81 8.00 11.39 7.41
C THR A 81 7.30 10.39 8.32
N ILE A 82 6.82 9.27 7.78
CA ILE A 82 6.08 8.27 8.56
C ILE A 82 7.01 7.64 9.60
N GLY A 83 6.54 7.63 10.84
CA GLY A 83 7.19 6.98 11.97
C GLY A 83 6.31 5.88 12.55
N ALA A 84 6.43 5.63 13.85
CA ALA A 84 5.58 4.67 14.53
C ALA A 84 4.09 5.05 14.41
N LEU A 85 3.25 4.07 14.09
CA LEU A 85 1.80 4.21 14.08
C LEU A 85 1.25 3.88 15.47
N SER A 86 0.42 4.76 16.02
CA SER A 86 -0.23 4.55 17.32
C SER A 86 -1.44 3.65 17.15
N VAL A 87 -1.18 2.33 17.13
CA VAL A 87 -2.20 1.28 17.06
C VAL A 87 -2.00 0.33 18.25
N PRO A 88 -3.05 0.02 19.03
CA PRO A 88 -2.94 -0.93 20.13
C PRO A 88 -2.45 -2.31 19.69
N ASP A 89 -1.61 -2.97 20.49
CA ASP A 89 -0.99 -4.26 20.16
C ASP A 89 -2.02 -5.35 19.81
N GLY A 90 -3.17 -5.37 20.49
CA GLY A 90 -4.25 -6.32 20.20
C GLY A 90 -4.87 -6.16 18.79
N LEU A 91 -4.58 -5.05 18.09
CA LEU A 91 -5.02 -4.78 16.73
C LEU A 91 -3.88 -4.88 15.70
N PHE A 92 -2.69 -5.30 16.12
CA PHE A 92 -1.50 -5.40 15.28
C PHE A 92 -1.75 -6.24 14.02
N ILE A 93 -2.42 -7.39 14.14
CA ILE A 93 -2.71 -8.25 12.98
C ILE A 93 -3.60 -7.56 11.95
N ALA A 94 -4.57 -6.76 12.41
CA ALA A 94 -5.41 -5.97 11.50
C ALA A 94 -4.59 -4.89 10.78
N LEU A 95 -3.68 -4.22 11.49
CA LEU A 95 -2.74 -3.26 10.90
C LEU A 95 -1.83 -3.96 9.86
N ALA A 96 -1.18 -5.06 10.24
CA ALA A 96 -0.29 -5.82 9.39
C ALA A 96 -0.97 -6.30 8.11
N ARG A 97 -2.21 -6.80 8.21
CA ARG A 97 -3.01 -7.15 7.02
C ARG A 97 -3.24 -5.94 6.11
N GLY A 98 -3.52 -4.77 6.68
CA GLY A 98 -3.70 -3.54 5.90
C GLY A 98 -2.43 -3.11 5.18
N LEU A 99 -1.27 -3.26 5.82
CA LEU A 99 0.03 -2.98 5.19
C LEU A 99 0.31 -3.97 4.04
N LEU A 100 0.04 -5.26 4.26
CA LEU A 100 0.23 -6.32 3.27
C LEU A 100 -0.70 -6.16 2.06
N ASP A 101 -1.97 -5.84 2.27
CA ASP A 101 -2.93 -5.66 1.18
C ASP A 101 -2.64 -4.39 0.35
N GLY A 102 -1.94 -3.41 0.93
CA GLY A 102 -1.62 -2.15 0.27
C GLY A 102 -0.35 -2.20 -0.57
N ASP A 103 0.79 -2.47 0.08
CA ASP A 103 2.13 -2.46 -0.56
C ASP A 103 2.83 -3.83 -0.50
N GLY A 104 2.17 -4.84 0.07
CA GLY A 104 2.70 -6.20 0.14
C GLY A 104 2.67 -6.91 -1.20
N SER A 105 3.50 -7.95 -1.31
CA SER A 105 3.54 -8.82 -2.48
C SER A 105 3.72 -10.27 -2.06
N ILE A 106 2.94 -11.17 -2.67
CA ILE A 106 3.11 -12.61 -2.54
C ILE A 106 3.70 -13.10 -3.86
N ILE A 107 4.90 -13.65 -3.80
CA ILE A 107 5.62 -14.12 -4.98
C ILE A 107 5.92 -15.60 -4.82
N HIS A 108 5.47 -16.41 -5.78
CA HIS A 108 5.82 -17.82 -5.87
C HIS A 108 6.99 -17.97 -6.87
N LYS A 109 8.13 -18.50 -6.41
CA LYS A 109 9.34 -18.67 -7.23
C LYS A 109 9.85 -20.10 -7.17
N ASN A 110 10.13 -20.67 -8.34
CA ASN A 110 10.82 -21.94 -8.48
C ASN A 110 12.30 -21.66 -8.79
N TYR A 111 13.22 -22.20 -7.99
CA TYR A 111 14.66 -22.09 -8.22
C TYR A 111 15.17 -23.42 -8.77
N ARG A 112 15.97 -23.39 -9.84
CA ARG A 112 16.73 -24.57 -10.30
C ARG A 112 18.03 -24.66 -9.52
N ALA A 113 18.40 -25.86 -9.09
CA ALA A 113 19.58 -26.10 -8.25
C ALA A 113 20.91 -26.16 -9.03
N ASP A 114 20.90 -26.02 -10.36
CA ASP A 114 22.03 -26.31 -11.25
C ASP A 114 22.90 -25.09 -11.63
N THR A 115 22.71 -23.92 -11.00
CA THR A 115 23.43 -22.68 -11.37
C THR A 115 24.82 -22.55 -10.72
N GLY A 116 25.50 -23.67 -10.45
CA GLY A 116 26.70 -23.71 -9.61
C GLY A 116 27.85 -24.57 -10.14
N VAL A 117 28.17 -24.55 -11.44
CA VAL A 117 29.52 -24.93 -11.90
C VAL A 117 29.92 -24.02 -13.06
N ALA A 118 30.73 -23.00 -12.76
CA ALA A 118 31.48 -22.29 -13.79
C ALA A 118 32.37 -23.30 -14.50
N ALA A 119 32.24 -23.37 -15.82
CA ALA A 119 33.08 -24.19 -16.69
C ALA A 119 34.55 -23.78 -16.52
N MET A 120 35.29 -24.52 -15.69
CA MET A 120 36.75 -24.54 -15.70
C MET A 120 37.17 -25.52 -16.80
N THR A 121 37.17 -25.06 -18.05
CA THR A 121 37.78 -25.82 -19.15
C THR A 121 39.29 -25.59 -19.08
N THR A 122 39.99 -26.49 -18.38
CA THR A 122 41.43 -26.67 -18.56
C THR A 122 41.64 -27.45 -19.85
N THR A 123 42.08 -26.78 -20.92
CA THR A 123 42.70 -27.47 -22.06
C THR A 123 44.20 -27.24 -21.96
N GLY A 124 44.88 -28.22 -21.36
CA GLY A 124 46.32 -28.38 -21.38
C GLY A 124 46.70 -29.71 -22.04
N ASN A 125 47.70 -29.63 -22.90
CA ASN A 125 48.48 -30.68 -23.60
C ASN A 125 47.75 -31.48 -24.71
N ALA A 126 48.38 -31.78 -25.85
CA ALA A 126 49.81 -31.86 -26.17
C ALA A 126 50.11 -31.33 -27.60
#